data_AF-A0A2J7R4E3-F1
#
_entry.id   AF-A0A2J7R4E3-F1
#
_cell.length_a   1.000
_cell.length_b   1.000
_cell.length_c   1.000
_cell.angle_alpha   90.00
_cell.angle_beta   90.00
_cell.angle_gamma   90.00
#
_symmetry.space_group_name_H-M   'P 1'
#
loop_
_entity.id
_entity.type
_entity.pdbx_description
1 polymer ?
#
loop_
_entity_poly.entity_id
_entity_poly.type
_entity_poly.pdbx_seq_one_letter_code
_entity_poly.pdbx_strand_id
1 'polypeptide(L)'
;MPESFHVTQQVHMDMSPAVPAGEMEVFSVAYVSGSIARQVLHGVSCDACKTCLTSEVLLSANVFIYFKECSDTEQSLTYPSEKLVETVGTAVTLMESIMTEAAHLNSVEQHITTAIKSTVDFEWIRCSGCSLHHQRIVDSIVRCLTRIYIPWWCKRRNRMMTEAARQRATERKMKILSHQ
;
A
#
# COMPACT_ATOMS: atom_id res chain seq x y z
N MET A 1 -2.30 -26.28 25.69
CA MET A 1 -3.03 -25.46 24.70
C MET A 1 -2.00 -24.53 24.07
N PRO A 2 -1.85 -24.49 22.74
CA PRO A 2 -0.86 -23.62 22.12
C PRO A 2 -1.35 -22.17 22.15
N GLU A 3 -0.43 -21.23 22.41
CA GLU A 3 -0.67 -19.79 22.51
C GLU A 3 -1.38 -19.19 21.27
N SER A 4 -1.32 -19.87 20.13
CA SER A 4 -2.06 -19.53 18.91
C SER A 4 -3.57 -19.47 19.10
N PHE A 5 -4.14 -20.29 19.99
CA PHE A 5 -5.59 -20.33 20.21
C PHE A 5 -6.08 -19.08 20.96
N HIS A 6 -5.28 -18.55 21.88
CA HIS A 6 -5.62 -17.33 22.62
C HIS A 6 -5.52 -16.08 21.73
N VAL A 7 -4.52 -16.01 20.83
CA VAL A 7 -4.43 -14.95 19.83
C VAL A 7 -5.63 -14.96 18.88
N THR A 8 -6.04 -16.14 18.42
CA THR A 8 -7.20 -16.30 17.52
C THR A 8 -8.50 -15.84 18.20
N GLN A 9 -8.64 -16.11 19.50
CA GLN A 9 -9.82 -15.73 20.28
C GLN A 9 -9.86 -14.24 20.65
N GLN A 10 -8.70 -13.61 20.88
CA GLN A 10 -8.57 -12.17 21.11
C GLN A 10 -8.88 -11.38 19.82
N VAL A 11 -8.36 -11.83 18.67
CA VAL A 11 -8.56 -11.17 17.36
C VAL A 11 -10.00 -11.31 16.85
N HIS A 12 -10.66 -12.43 17.15
CA HIS A 12 -12.08 -12.62 16.83
C HIS A 12 -13.02 -11.71 17.67
N MET A 13 -12.57 -11.20 18.81
CA MET A 13 -13.36 -10.25 19.62
C MET A 13 -13.14 -8.79 19.23
N ASP A 14 -12.00 -8.44 18.63
CA ASP A 14 -11.68 -7.05 18.23
C ASP A 14 -12.06 -6.70 16.78
N MET A 15 -12.31 -7.69 15.91
CA MET A 15 -12.88 -7.45 14.59
C MET A 15 -14.40 -7.26 14.65
N SER A 16 -14.80 -6.08 15.12
CA SER A 16 -16.15 -5.58 14.89
C SER A 16 -16.45 -5.57 13.37
N PRO A 17 -17.67 -5.93 12.92
CA PRO A 17 -17.99 -6.06 11.49
C PRO A 17 -17.95 -4.75 10.69
N ALA A 18 -17.55 -3.64 11.32
CA ALA A 18 -17.32 -2.35 10.68
C ALA A 18 -15.94 -1.82 11.08
N VAL A 19 -14.88 -2.32 10.44
CA VAL A 19 -13.55 -1.70 10.48
C VAL A 19 -13.69 -0.28 9.90
N PRO A 20 -13.38 0.79 10.65
CA PRO A 20 -13.43 2.17 10.15
C PRO A 20 -12.60 2.34 8.87
N ALA A 21 -13.04 3.21 7.96
CA ALA A 21 -12.35 3.45 6.69
C ALA A 21 -10.86 3.80 6.86
N GLY A 22 -10.52 4.55 7.92
CA GLY A 22 -9.13 4.90 8.24
C GLY A 22 -8.27 3.70 8.63
N GLU A 23 -8.83 2.70 9.31
CA GLU A 23 -8.11 1.47 9.64
C GLU A 23 -7.88 0.61 8.38
N MET A 24 -8.85 0.57 7.46
CA MET A 24 -8.71 -0.17 6.20
C MET A 24 -7.64 0.44 5.27
N GLU A 25 -7.45 1.76 5.30
CA GLU A 25 -6.33 2.42 4.61
C GLU A 25 -4.98 2.00 5.20
N VAL A 26 -4.85 2.02 6.53
CA VAL A 26 -3.62 1.58 7.22
C VAL A 26 -3.29 0.13 6.90
N PHE A 27 -4.27 -0.77 6.92
CA PHE A 27 -4.08 -2.18 6.58
C PHE A 27 -3.67 -2.38 5.11
N SER A 28 -4.24 -1.61 4.20
CA SER A 28 -3.88 -1.64 2.77
C SER A 28 -2.45 -1.15 2.53
N VAL A 29 -2.06 -0.08 3.23
CA VAL A 29 -0.69 0.46 3.18
C VAL A 29 0.30 -0.57 3.72
N ALA A 30 0.03 -1.18 4.87
CA ALA A 30 0.87 -2.23 5.45
C ALA A 30 1.03 -3.42 4.49
N TYR A 31 -0.07 -3.86 3.87
CA TYR A 31 -0.04 -4.93 2.86
C TYR A 31 0.88 -4.59 1.68
N VAL A 32 0.74 -3.38 1.11
CA VAL A 32 1.59 -2.92 0.00
C VAL A 32 3.05 -2.81 0.44
N SER A 33 3.31 -2.29 1.63
CA SER A 33 4.66 -2.20 2.21
C SER A 33 5.31 -3.57 2.34
N GLY A 34 4.57 -4.60 2.78
CA GLY A 34 5.08 -5.98 2.84
C GLY A 34 5.45 -6.53 1.47
N SER A 35 4.62 -6.25 0.45
CA SER A 35 4.95 -6.61 -0.95
C SER A 35 6.17 -5.87 -1.47
N ILE A 36 6.34 -4.59 -1.13
CA ILE A 36 7.51 -3.78 -1.52
C ILE A 36 8.78 -4.33 -0.86
N ALA A 37 8.74 -4.58 0.45
CA ALA A 37 9.86 -5.14 1.19
C ALA A 37 10.36 -6.45 0.55
N ARG A 38 9.45 -7.38 0.22
CA ARG A 38 9.79 -8.62 -0.48
C ARG A 38 10.49 -8.36 -1.82
N GLN A 39 9.96 -7.47 -2.65
CA GLN A 39 10.55 -7.18 -3.97
C GLN A 39 11.93 -6.53 -3.85
N VAL A 40 12.11 -5.60 -2.91
CA VAL A 40 13.40 -4.94 -2.66
C VAL A 40 14.44 -5.95 -2.18
N LEU A 41 14.07 -6.82 -1.22
CA LEU A 41 14.96 -7.80 -0.62
C LEU A 41 15.33 -8.94 -1.57
N HIS A 42 14.49 -9.27 -2.56
CA HIS A 42 14.86 -10.22 -3.61
C HIS A 42 16.11 -9.77 -4.40
N GLY A 43 16.38 -8.46 -4.46
CA GLY A 43 17.57 -7.91 -5.10
C GLY A 43 18.77 -7.72 -4.17
N VAL A 44 18.59 -7.84 -2.84
CA VAL A 44 19.58 -7.43 -1.83
C VAL A 44 19.77 -8.52 -0.79
N SER A 45 20.88 -9.24 -0.87
CA SER A 45 21.30 -10.20 0.15
C SER A 45 22.08 -9.49 1.27
N CYS A 46 21.37 -8.77 2.14
CA CYS A 46 21.96 -8.03 3.26
C CYS A 46 21.06 -8.07 4.50
N ASP A 47 21.57 -8.62 5.59
CA ASP A 47 20.80 -8.77 6.84
C ASP A 47 20.40 -7.43 7.46
N ALA A 48 21.30 -6.45 7.46
CA ALA A 48 20.99 -5.10 7.94
C ALA A 48 19.83 -4.47 7.15
N CYS A 49 19.77 -4.67 5.84
CA CYS A 49 18.66 -4.20 5.02
C CYS A 49 17.37 -4.97 5.30
N LYS A 50 17.46 -6.29 5.54
CA LYS A 50 16.33 -7.14 5.91
C LYS A 50 15.71 -6.66 7.22
N THR A 51 16.50 -6.54 8.28
CA THR A 51 16.04 -6.07 9.59
C THR A 51 15.51 -4.63 9.53
N CYS A 52 16.07 -3.78 8.66
CA CYS A 52 15.59 -2.41 8.47
C CYS A 52 14.20 -2.36 7.81
N LEU A 53 13.94 -3.21 6.80
CA LEU A 53 12.70 -3.18 6.02
C LEU A 53 11.59 -4.08 6.56
N THR A 54 11.89 -4.99 7.48
CA THR A 54 10.94 -5.99 8.00
C THR A 54 10.84 -5.97 9.51
N SER A 55 9.74 -6.49 10.04
CA SER A 55 9.51 -6.68 11.47
C SER A 55 9.35 -8.17 11.77
N GLU A 56 10.00 -8.65 12.83
CA GLU A 56 9.77 -10.00 13.34
C GLU A 56 8.46 -10.08 14.17
N VAL A 57 7.99 -8.93 14.67
CA VAL A 57 6.78 -8.81 15.47
C VAL A 57 5.59 -8.48 14.58
N LEU A 58 4.49 -9.21 14.77
CA LEU A 58 3.21 -8.88 14.16
C LEU A 58 2.67 -7.59 14.77
N LEU A 59 2.82 -6.48 14.04
CA LEU A 59 2.18 -5.21 14.38
C LEU A 59 0.67 -5.33 14.16
N SER A 60 -0.14 -4.58 14.92
CA SER A 60 -1.60 -4.53 14.72
C SER A 60 -1.98 -4.14 13.28
N ALA A 61 -1.20 -3.25 12.65
CA ALA A 61 -1.33 -2.88 11.24
C ALA A 61 -1.09 -4.05 10.25
N ASN A 62 -0.43 -5.12 10.68
CA ASN A 62 -0.10 -6.28 9.86
C ASN A 62 -1.13 -7.42 9.98
N VAL A 63 -2.21 -7.24 10.75
CA VAL A 63 -3.26 -8.26 10.95
C VAL A 63 -3.88 -8.72 9.62
N PHE A 64 -4.02 -7.83 8.64
CA PHE A 64 -4.51 -8.19 7.31
C PHE A 64 -3.53 -9.06 6.51
N ILE A 65 -2.22 -8.90 6.71
CA ILE A 65 -1.20 -9.76 6.09
C ILE A 65 -1.33 -11.17 6.66
N TYR A 66 -1.39 -11.28 7.99
CA TYR A 66 -1.58 -12.56 8.68
C TYR A 66 -2.86 -13.28 8.22
N PHE A 67 -3.99 -12.58 8.15
CA PHE A 67 -5.26 -13.16 7.71
C PHE A 67 -5.20 -13.67 6.27
N LYS A 68 -4.57 -12.91 5.37
CA LYS A 68 -4.47 -13.28 3.96
C LYS A 68 -3.51 -14.45 3.71
N GLU A 69 -2.44 -14.56 4.50
CA GLU A 69 -1.49 -15.66 4.42
C GLU A 69 -1.95 -16.92 5.15
N CYS A 70 -2.95 -16.83 6.04
CA CYS A 70 -3.45 -17.98 6.81
C CYS A 70 -4.05 -19.09 5.93
N SER A 71 -4.46 -18.76 4.69
CA SER A 71 -4.97 -19.73 3.70
C SER A 71 -3.92 -20.23 2.69
N ASP A 72 -2.72 -19.63 2.64
CA ASP A 72 -1.72 -19.91 1.62
C ASP A 72 -0.59 -20.81 2.16
N THR A 73 -0.23 -21.86 1.42
CA THR A 73 0.85 -22.79 1.78
C THR A 73 2.26 -22.20 1.59
N GLU A 74 2.37 -21.07 0.89
CA GLU A 74 3.62 -20.31 0.72
C GLU A 74 3.47 -18.92 1.34
N GLN A 75 4.30 -18.59 2.34
CA GLN A 75 4.40 -17.22 2.85
C GLN A 75 4.93 -16.32 1.73
N SER A 76 4.05 -15.50 1.18
CA SER A 76 4.31 -14.69 0.00
C SER A 76 4.56 -13.22 0.34
N LEU A 77 4.44 -12.83 1.61
CA LEU A 77 4.60 -11.47 2.10
C LEU A 77 5.49 -11.48 3.34
N THR A 78 6.27 -10.41 3.46
CA THR A 78 7.05 -10.15 4.67
C THR A 78 6.33 -9.10 5.49
N TYR A 79 6.32 -9.24 6.82
CA TYR A 79 5.85 -8.18 7.69
C TYR A 79 6.77 -6.96 7.55
N PRO A 80 6.27 -5.82 7.04
CA PRO A 80 7.08 -4.62 6.89
C PRO A 80 7.43 -4.02 8.26
N SER A 81 8.54 -3.29 8.33
CA SER A 81 8.83 -2.43 9.47
C SER A 81 7.85 -1.25 9.52
N GLU A 82 7.58 -0.74 10.72
CA GLU A 82 6.70 0.42 10.92
C GLU A 82 7.17 1.64 10.10
N LYS A 83 8.48 1.90 10.07
CA LYS A 83 9.07 2.97 9.27
C LYS A 83 8.81 2.82 7.78
N LEU A 84 8.79 1.59 7.26
CA LEU A 84 8.43 1.35 5.86
C LEU A 84 6.94 1.65 5.62
N VAL A 85 6.05 1.26 6.55
CA VAL A 85 4.61 1.58 6.46
C VAL A 85 4.37 3.09 6.47
N GLU A 86 5.00 3.82 7.39
CA GLU A 86 4.94 5.29 7.45
C GLU A 86 5.45 5.95 6.16
N THR A 87 6.59 5.49 5.65
CA THR A 87 7.21 6.00 4.42
C THR A 87 6.30 5.78 3.22
N VAL A 88 5.75 4.57 3.06
CA VAL A 88 4.84 4.22 1.97
C VAL A 88 3.54 5.01 2.09
N GLY A 89 2.97 5.14 3.29
CA GLY A 89 1.76 5.94 3.51
C GLY A 89 1.96 7.41 3.14
N THR A 90 3.09 7.99 3.54
CA THR A 90 3.46 9.38 3.19
C THR A 90 3.62 9.53 1.67
N ALA A 91 4.29 8.59 1.02
CA ALA A 91 4.46 8.61 -0.43
C ALA A 91 3.12 8.48 -1.17
N VAL A 92 2.23 7.60 -0.73
CA VAL A 92 0.89 7.41 -1.32
C VAL A 92 0.06 8.70 -1.22
N THR A 93 0.08 9.40 -0.08
CA THR A 93 -0.60 10.69 0.08
C THR A 93 -0.06 11.72 -0.91
N LEU A 94 1.26 11.81 -1.08
CA LEU A 94 1.88 12.69 -2.06
C LEU A 94 1.50 12.32 -3.51
N MET A 95 1.47 11.03 -3.83
CA MET A 95 1.08 10.54 -5.15
C MET A 95 -0.39 10.84 -5.47
N GLU A 96 -1.30 10.74 -4.51
CA GLU A 96 -2.73 11.08 -4.70
C GLU A 96 -2.91 12.56 -5.05
N SER A 97 -2.18 13.44 -4.35
CA SER A 97 -2.16 14.87 -4.64
C SER A 97 -1.67 15.15 -6.06
N ILE A 98 -0.49 14.61 -6.42
CA ILE A 98 0.10 14.80 -7.76
C ILE A 98 -0.80 14.23 -8.85
N MET A 99 -1.32 13.02 -8.69
CA MET A 99 -2.18 12.40 -9.69
C MET A 99 -3.49 13.18 -9.87
N THR A 100 -4.03 13.77 -8.81
CA THR A 100 -5.25 14.60 -8.91
C THR A 100 -5.03 15.86 -9.75
N GLU A 101 -3.85 16.48 -9.66
CA GLU A 101 -3.54 17.73 -10.35
C GLU A 101 -2.91 17.52 -11.73
N ALA A 102 -2.05 16.50 -11.85
CA ALA A 102 -1.09 16.37 -12.94
C ALA A 102 -1.15 15.04 -13.70
N ALA A 103 -2.15 14.17 -13.46
CA ALA A 103 -2.26 12.89 -14.19
C ALA A 103 -2.41 13.04 -15.71
N HIS A 104 -2.82 14.21 -16.20
CA HIS A 104 -2.95 14.50 -17.63
C HIS A 104 -1.62 14.90 -18.29
N LEU A 105 -0.56 15.15 -17.50
CA LEU A 105 0.73 15.56 -18.02
C LEU A 105 1.55 14.36 -18.51
N ASN A 106 2.40 14.62 -19.51
CA ASN A 106 3.41 13.66 -19.93
C ASN A 106 4.44 13.44 -18.80
N SER A 107 5.06 12.27 -18.79
CA SER A 107 6.12 11.91 -17.84
C SER A 107 5.70 12.00 -16.36
N VAL A 108 4.42 11.73 -16.05
CA VAL A 108 3.90 11.74 -14.67
C VAL A 108 4.70 10.86 -13.71
N GLU A 109 5.19 9.69 -14.17
CA GLU A 109 6.05 8.82 -13.37
C GLU A 109 7.34 9.51 -12.93
N GLN A 110 7.95 10.31 -13.81
CA GLN A 110 9.16 11.05 -13.51
C GLN A 110 8.89 12.18 -12.51
N HIS A 111 7.79 12.92 -12.68
CA HIS A 111 7.38 13.96 -11.72
C HIS A 111 7.14 13.38 -10.33
N ILE A 112 6.41 12.27 -10.24
CA ILE A 112 6.17 11.56 -8.98
C ILE A 112 7.48 11.05 -8.37
N THR A 113 8.34 10.43 -9.17
CA THR A 113 9.64 9.90 -8.71
C THR A 113 10.49 11.01 -8.09
N THR A 114 10.59 12.15 -8.77
CA THR A 114 11.34 13.31 -8.26
C THR A 114 10.72 13.83 -6.97
N ALA A 115 9.40 14.01 -6.92
CA ALA A 115 8.71 14.52 -5.75
C ALA A 115 8.86 13.60 -4.54
N ILE A 116 8.71 12.28 -4.71
CA ILE A 116 8.91 11.32 -3.62
C ILE A 116 10.34 11.40 -3.10
N LYS A 117 11.35 11.41 -3.98
CA LYS A 117 12.76 11.48 -3.58
C LYS A 117 13.15 12.79 -2.89
N SER A 118 12.46 13.90 -3.18
CA SER A 118 12.73 15.20 -2.57
C SER A 118 11.98 15.45 -1.27
N THR A 119 10.84 14.78 -1.07
CA THR A 119 9.89 15.13 0.01
C THR A 119 9.74 14.04 1.06
N VAL A 120 9.90 12.77 0.70
CA VAL A 120 9.77 11.64 1.62
C VAL A 120 11.11 11.39 2.30
N ASP A 121 11.09 11.24 3.62
CA ASP A 121 12.29 10.90 4.39
C ASP A 121 12.69 9.43 4.17
N PHE A 122 13.86 9.24 3.57
CA PHE A 122 14.51 7.94 3.39
C PHE A 122 15.80 7.82 4.20
N GLU A 123 16.08 8.76 5.11
CA GLU A 123 17.33 8.78 5.86
C GLU A 123 17.43 7.63 6.85
N TRP A 124 16.30 7.21 7.39
CA TRP A 124 16.20 6.05 8.27
C TRP A 124 16.77 4.76 7.64
N ILE A 125 16.72 4.62 6.30
CA ILE A 125 17.32 3.47 5.59
C ILE A 125 18.84 3.51 5.70
N ARG A 126 19.43 4.70 5.67
CA ARG A 126 20.87 4.91 5.81
C ARG A 126 21.32 4.65 7.25
N CYS A 127 20.54 5.10 8.23
CA CYS A 127 20.85 5.02 9.65
C CYS A 127 20.63 3.62 10.25
N SER A 128 19.53 2.97 9.89
CA SER A 128 19.12 1.67 10.47
C SER A 128 19.41 0.50 9.54
N GLY A 129 19.71 0.76 8.27
CA GLY A 129 20.06 -0.25 7.27
C GLY A 129 21.53 -0.21 6.89
N CYS A 130 21.82 -0.63 5.67
CA CYS A 130 23.17 -0.62 5.10
C CYS A 130 23.37 0.61 4.21
N SER A 131 24.34 1.46 4.53
CA SER A 131 24.70 2.64 3.72
C SER A 131 25.08 2.29 2.28
N LEU A 132 25.71 1.13 2.05
CA LEU A 132 26.08 0.64 0.71
C LEU A 132 24.86 0.38 -0.19
N HIS A 133 23.72 0.03 0.40
CA HIS A 133 22.50 -0.30 -0.34
C HIS A 133 21.45 0.81 -0.31
N HIS A 134 21.71 1.91 0.40
CA HIS A 134 20.74 3.00 0.63
C HIS A 134 20.08 3.47 -0.67
N GLN A 135 20.86 3.97 -1.63
CA GLN A 135 20.32 4.48 -2.89
C GLN A 135 19.54 3.42 -3.69
N ARG A 136 20.06 2.19 -3.72
CA ARG A 136 19.42 1.07 -4.44
C ARG A 136 18.07 0.71 -3.83
N ILE A 137 17.97 0.72 -2.50
CA ILE A 137 16.72 0.47 -1.78
C ILE A 137 15.73 1.59 -2.06
N VAL A 138 16.14 2.85 -1.93
CA VAL A 138 15.29 4.02 -2.22
C VAL A 138 14.74 3.95 -3.65
N ASP A 139 15.61 3.73 -4.63
CA ASP A 139 15.21 3.63 -6.04
C ASP A 139 14.23 2.48 -6.27
N SER A 140 14.42 1.36 -5.58
CA SER A 140 13.55 0.18 -5.71
C SER A 140 12.19 0.42 -5.06
N ILE A 141 12.14 1.05 -3.88
CA ILE A 141 10.89 1.43 -3.22
C ILE A 141 10.09 2.38 -4.11
N VAL A 142 10.72 3.46 -4.59
CA VAL A 142 10.05 4.46 -5.45
C VAL A 142 9.52 3.83 -6.72
N ARG A 143 10.30 2.96 -7.36
CA ARG A 143 9.87 2.21 -8.55
C ARG A 143 8.69 1.28 -8.27
N CYS A 144 8.66 0.60 -7.13
CA CYS A 144 7.52 -0.24 -6.77
C CYS A 144 6.27 0.60 -6.54
N LEU A 145 6.39 1.72 -5.83
CA LEU A 145 5.30 2.66 -5.59
C LEU A 145 4.68 3.15 -6.90
N THR A 146 5.49 3.69 -7.83
CA THR A 146 4.97 4.20 -9.11
C THR A 146 4.27 3.12 -9.92
N ARG A 147 4.85 1.92 -9.99
CA ARG A 147 4.29 0.79 -10.75
C ARG A 147 2.99 0.24 -10.17
N ILE A 148 2.82 0.28 -8.86
CA ILE A 148 1.60 -0.19 -8.20
C ILE A 148 0.52 0.89 -8.27
N TYR A 149 0.87 2.10 -7.87
CA TYR A 149 -0.10 3.15 -7.58
C TYR A 149 -0.69 3.79 -8.84
N ILE A 150 0.13 4.09 -9.86
CA ILE A 150 -0.36 4.79 -11.08
C ILE A 150 -1.45 3.97 -11.78
N PRO A 151 -1.25 2.67 -12.09
CA PRO A 151 -2.30 1.86 -12.70
C PRO A 151 -3.52 1.68 -11.79
N TRP A 152 -3.31 1.56 -10.47
CA TRP A 152 -4.41 1.46 -9.50
C TRP A 152 -5.27 2.72 -9.50
N TRP A 153 -4.66 3.91 -9.47
CA TRP A 153 -5.34 5.20 -9.47
C TRP A 153 -6.14 5.39 -10.76
N CYS A 154 -5.55 5.08 -11.92
CA CYS A 154 -6.23 5.12 -13.21
C CYS A 154 -7.45 4.18 -13.24
N LYS A 155 -7.31 2.95 -12.73
CA LYS A 155 -8.43 2.00 -12.62
C LYS A 155 -9.52 2.52 -11.70
N ARG A 156 -9.16 3.09 -10.54
CA ARG A 156 -10.09 3.70 -9.58
C ARG A 156 -10.90 4.83 -10.24
N ARG A 157 -10.22 5.79 -10.89
CA ARG A 157 -10.88 6.89 -11.61
C ARG A 157 -11.80 6.40 -12.73
N ASN A 158 -11.34 5.43 -13.54
CA ASN A 158 -12.16 4.89 -14.63
C ASN A 158 -13.43 4.19 -14.13
N ARG A 159 -13.36 3.48 -13.00
CA ARG A 159 -14.54 2.88 -12.36
C ARG A 159 -15.55 3.93 -11.93
N MET A 160 -15.10 4.99 -11.24
CA MET A 160 -15.98 6.09 -10.83
C MET A 160 -16.68 6.74 -12.02
N MET A 161 -15.96 6.98 -13.12
CA MET A 161 -16.53 7.53 -14.34
C MET A 161 -17.57 6.60 -14.98
N THR A 162 -17.30 5.30 -14.98
CA THR A 162 -18.21 4.27 -15.52
C THR A 162 -19.48 4.16 -14.68
N GLU A 163 -19.36 4.16 -13.36
CA GLU A 163 -20.49 4.14 -12.43
C GLU A 163 -21.37 5.38 -12.58
N ALA A 164 -20.76 6.56 -12.65
CA ALA A 164 -21.50 7.80 -12.90
C ALA A 164 -22.21 7.79 -14.26
N ALA A 165 -21.59 7.22 -15.30
CA ALA A 165 -22.23 7.06 -16.60
C ALA A 165 -23.43 6.09 -16.54
N ARG A 166 -23.30 4.97 -15.81
CA ARG A 166 -24.39 4.01 -15.59
C ARG A 166 -25.55 4.66 -14.85
N GLN A 167 -25.29 5.43 -13.79
CA GLN A 167 -26.33 6.16 -13.05
C GLN A 167 -27.10 7.11 -13.96
N ARG A 168 -26.41 7.95 -14.74
CA ARG A 168 -27.05 8.84 -15.72
C ARG A 168 -27.88 8.10 -16.76
N ALA A 169 -27.41 6.95 -17.23
CA ALA A 169 -28.15 6.12 -18.18
C ALA A 169 -29.43 5.54 -17.55
N THR A 170 -29.35 5.08 -16.30
CA THR A 170 -30.50 4.60 -15.53
C THR A 170 -31.52 5.72 -15.29
N GLU A 171 -31.08 6.90 -14.85
CA GLU A 171 -31.96 8.07 -14.67
C GLU A 171 -32.70 8.46 -15.95
N ARG A 172 -31.99 8.46 -17.09
CA ARG A 172 -32.62 8.71 -18.40
C ARG A 172 -33.68 7.67 -18.73
N LYS A 173 -33.39 6.38 -18.51
CA LYS A 173 -34.37 5.30 -18.70
C LYS A 173 -35.59 5.48 -17.80
N MET A 174 -35.39 5.83 -16.54
CA MET A 174 -36.48 6.04 -15.59
C MET A 174 -37.37 7.21 -15.99
N LYS A 175 -36.81 8.34 -16.46
CA LYS A 175 -37.59 9.48 -16.97
C LYS A 175 -38.49 9.09 -18.15
N ILE A 176 -37.94 8.34 -19.11
CA ILE A 176 -38.69 7.82 -20.26
C ILE A 176 -39.85 6.92 -19.79
N LEU A 177 -39.58 6.01 -18.84
CA LEU A 177 -40.59 5.11 -18.30
C LEU A 177 -41.65 5.82 -17.44
N SER A 178 -41.30 6.93 -16.80
CA SER A 178 -42.23 7.72 -15.99
C SER A 178 -43.06 8.73 -16.79
N HIS A 179 -42.92 8.77 -18.12
CA HIS A 179 -43.56 9.76 -19.00
C HIS A 179 -43.33 11.21 -18.54
N GLN A 180 -42.12 11.51 -18.04
CA GLN A 180 -41.64 12.86 -17.70
C GLN A 180 -40.69 13.39 -18.78
#